data_AF-A0A699QVM7-F1
#
_entry.id   AF-A0A699QVM7-F1
#
_cell.length_a   1.000
_cell.length_b   1.000
_cell.length_c   1.000
_cell.angle_alpha   90.00
_cell.angle_beta   90.00
_cell.angle_gamma   90.00
#
_symmetry.space_group_name_H-M   'P 1'
#
loop_
_entity.id
_entity.type
_entity.pdbx_description
1 polymer ?
#
loop_
_entity_poly.entity_id
_entity_poly.type
_entity_poly.pdbx_seq_one_letter_code
_entity_poly.pdbx_strand_id
1 'polypeptide(L)'
;DDNHDADKAETSNPSQPIPPPTSQLSHIVSSIKLPILKKGEYDTWAIKMEHYLCHTDYPIWQVIQNGNGPVSVTTYINGMIKVLPPKTAEEVVARERERKSRTTLLMALPEDHLAKFHKMADAKEMWEAIKSRFGGDDKSKKMQKYLLKQ
;
A
#
# COMPACT_ATOMS: atom_id res chain seq x y z
N ASP A 1 -0.46 24.33 73.16
CA ASP A 1 -1.83 23.80 73.06
C ASP A 1 -2.78 24.87 72.59
N ASP A 2 -3.49 24.50 71.51
CA ASP A 2 -4.68 25.06 70.89
C ASP A 2 -4.61 26.49 70.28
N ASN A 3 -4.41 26.62 68.96
CA ASN A 3 -5.39 26.50 67.85
C ASN A 3 -6.65 27.37 68.04
N HIS A 4 -6.79 28.40 67.21
CA HIS A 4 -7.89 28.41 66.24
C HIS A 4 -7.58 29.32 65.06
N ASP A 5 -7.37 28.63 63.94
CA ASP A 5 -7.13 29.12 62.60
C ASP A 5 -8.41 29.72 62.01
N ALA A 6 -8.23 30.74 61.18
CA ALA A 6 -9.31 31.45 60.50
C ALA A 6 -9.85 30.58 59.35
N ASP A 7 -11.06 30.06 59.53
CA ASP A 7 -11.77 29.33 58.46
C ASP A 7 -12.26 30.32 57.40
N LYS A 8 -11.44 30.49 56.36
CA LYS A 8 -11.78 31.26 55.16
C LYS A 8 -12.35 30.29 54.14
N ALA A 9 -13.66 30.39 53.91
CA ALA A 9 -14.36 29.65 52.87
C ALA A 9 -13.76 29.94 51.49
N GLU A 10 -12.96 29.00 50.95
CA GLU A 10 -12.61 28.96 49.55
C GLU A 10 -13.53 27.99 48.82
N THR A 11 -14.35 28.58 47.96
CA THR A 11 -15.25 27.91 47.01
C THR A 11 -14.47 26.95 46.13
N SER A 12 -14.64 25.65 46.38
CA SER A 12 -14.15 24.58 45.52
C SER A 12 -14.86 24.63 44.16
N ASN A 13 -14.15 25.09 43.15
CA ASN A 13 -14.60 25.03 41.76
C ASN A 13 -14.36 23.59 41.25
N PRO A 14 -15.35 22.86 40.74
CA PRO A 14 -15.13 21.50 40.27
C PRO A 14 -14.35 21.52 38.95
N SER A 15 -13.08 21.11 39.01
CA SER A 15 -12.25 20.84 37.84
C SER A 15 -13.00 19.92 36.88
N GLN A 16 -13.33 20.42 35.69
CA GLN A 16 -13.93 19.62 34.63
C GLN A 16 -13.00 18.45 34.26
N PRO A 17 -13.54 17.28 33.89
CA PRO A 17 -12.71 16.16 33.45
C PRO A 17 -11.94 16.56 32.20
N ILE A 18 -10.61 16.51 32.27
CA ILE A 18 -9.74 16.65 31.10
C ILE A 18 -10.09 15.48 30.16
N PRO A 19 -10.53 15.73 28.92
CA PRO A 19 -10.77 14.63 27.97
C PRO A 19 -9.45 13.88 27.74
N PRO A 20 -9.50 12.54 27.53
CA PRO A 20 -8.29 11.78 27.22
C PRO A 20 -7.61 12.40 25.99
N PRO A 21 -6.27 12.33 25.87
CA PRO A 21 -5.61 12.79 24.65
C PRO A 21 -6.21 12.01 23.49
N THR A 22 -7.06 12.67 22.71
CA THR A 22 -7.53 12.17 21.44
C THR A 22 -6.26 11.86 20.68
N SER A 23 -5.96 10.57 20.52
CA SER A 23 -4.94 10.13 19.60
C SER A 23 -5.42 10.66 18.26
N GLN A 24 -4.93 11.83 17.89
CA GLN A 24 -5.03 12.39 16.55
C GLN A 24 -4.19 11.43 15.71
N LEU A 25 -4.75 10.24 15.45
CA LEU A 25 -4.34 9.39 14.35
C LEU A 25 -4.27 10.34 13.19
N SER A 26 -3.06 10.57 12.69
CA SER A 26 -2.74 11.59 11.72
C SER A 26 -3.69 11.49 10.54
N HIS A 27 -4.78 12.26 10.60
CA HIS A 27 -5.67 12.57 9.49
C HIS A 27 -4.95 13.55 8.56
N ILE A 28 -3.69 13.28 8.24
CA ILE A 28 -3.14 13.67 6.95
C ILE A 28 -3.78 12.68 5.98
N VAL A 29 -5.08 12.88 5.73
CA VAL A 29 -5.78 12.25 4.62
C VAL A 29 -5.10 12.86 3.40
N SER A 30 -4.05 12.17 2.96
CA SER A 30 -3.32 12.55 1.78
C SER A 30 -4.32 12.68 0.64
N SER A 31 -4.47 13.90 0.13
CA SER A 31 -5.29 14.21 -1.04
C SER A 31 -4.71 13.62 -2.34
N ILE A 32 -3.71 12.75 -2.23
CA ILE A 32 -3.07 12.09 -3.36
C ILE A 32 -4.02 11.02 -3.91
N LYS A 33 -4.53 11.31 -5.11
CA LYS A 33 -5.36 10.39 -5.88
C LYS A 33 -4.53 9.23 -6.44
N LEU A 34 -5.11 8.02 -6.43
CA LEU A 34 -4.53 6.84 -7.07
C LEU A 34 -4.28 7.13 -8.58
N PRO A 35 -3.04 6.99 -9.08
CA PRO A 35 -2.76 7.24 -10.49
C PRO A 35 -3.25 6.08 -11.36
N ILE A 36 -4.03 6.39 -12.39
CA ILE A 36 -4.49 5.41 -13.38
C ILE A 36 -3.53 5.39 -14.57
N LEU A 37 -3.09 4.21 -14.97
CA LEU A 37 -2.19 4.02 -16.09
C LEU A 37 -2.88 4.37 -17.41
N LYS A 38 -2.22 5.22 -18.21
CA LYS A 38 -2.68 5.57 -19.55
C LYS A 38 -1.72 5.02 -20.61
N LYS A 39 -2.25 4.77 -21.81
CA LYS A 39 -1.46 4.28 -22.95
C LYS A 39 -0.32 5.26 -23.26
N GLY A 40 0.91 4.77 -23.24
CA GLY A 40 2.11 5.57 -23.54
C GLY A 40 2.64 6.43 -22.38
N GLU A 41 1.99 6.42 -21.21
CA GLU A 41 2.40 7.24 -20.05
C GLU A 41 3.04 6.39 -18.93
N TYR A 42 3.57 5.21 -19.23
CA TYR A 42 4.09 4.29 -18.21
C TYR A 42 5.16 4.94 -17.32
N ASP A 43 6.15 5.63 -17.89
CA ASP A 43 7.26 6.18 -17.12
C ASP A 43 6.77 7.21 -16.08
N THR A 44 5.83 8.09 -16.48
CA THR A 44 5.19 9.04 -15.56
C THR A 44 4.28 8.36 -14.55
N TRP A 45 3.52 7.34 -14.98
CA TRP A 45 2.64 6.59 -14.10
C TRP A 45 3.43 5.83 -13.02
N ALA A 46 4.54 5.19 -13.38
CA ALA A 46 5.36 4.40 -12.46
C ALA A 46 5.90 5.27 -11.33
N ILE A 47 6.41 6.47 -11.64
CA ILE A 47 6.88 7.45 -10.64
C ILE A 47 5.74 7.87 -9.71
N LYS A 48 4.56 8.18 -10.27
CA LYS A 48 3.39 8.57 -9.48
C LYS A 48 2.89 7.44 -8.59
N MET A 49 2.93 6.20 -9.09
CA MET A 49 2.46 5.02 -8.38
C MET A 49 3.39 4.67 -7.21
N GLU A 50 4.70 4.71 -7.44
CA GLU A 50 5.72 4.59 -6.38
C GLU A 50 5.50 5.65 -5.30
N HIS A 51 5.39 6.93 -5.69
CA HIS A 51 5.15 8.02 -4.74
C HIS A 51 3.85 7.83 -3.95
N TYR A 52 2.76 7.45 -4.63
CA TYR A 52 1.47 7.17 -3.99
C TYR A 52 1.59 6.07 -2.94
N LEU A 53 2.22 4.94 -3.27
CA LEU A 53 2.35 3.80 -2.35
C LEU A 53 3.29 4.11 -1.19
N CYS A 54 4.46 4.72 -1.45
CA CYS A 54 5.39 5.14 -0.41
C CYS A 54 4.75 6.10 0.60
N HIS A 55 3.89 7.00 0.13
CA HIS A 55 3.23 7.98 0.98
C HIS A 55 2.00 7.43 1.72
N THR A 56 1.21 6.55 1.09
CA THR A 56 -0.04 6.05 1.67
C THR A 56 0.15 4.80 2.54
N ASP A 57 1.05 3.90 2.15
CA ASP A 57 1.30 2.63 2.84
C ASP A 57 2.64 2.05 2.37
N TYR A 58 3.74 2.54 2.95
CA TYR A 58 5.09 2.09 2.61
C TYR A 58 5.27 0.55 2.64
N PRO A 59 4.71 -0.19 3.62
CA PRO A 59 4.71 -1.66 3.58
C PRO A 59 4.16 -2.29 2.29
N ILE A 60 3.15 -1.69 1.64
CA ILE A 60 2.65 -2.17 0.33
C ILE A 60 3.73 -2.04 -0.74
N TRP A 61 4.42 -0.90 -0.78
CA TRP A 61 5.53 -0.70 -1.72
C TRP A 61 6.63 -1.73 -1.52
N GLN A 62 6.98 -2.04 -0.26
CA GLN A 62 7.98 -3.07 0.05
C GLN A 62 7.58 -4.45 -0.48
N VAL A 63 6.29 -4.81 -0.39
CA VAL A 63 5.79 -6.08 -0.97
C VAL A 63 5.95 -6.10 -2.49
N ILE A 64 5.67 -5.00 -3.17
CA ILE A 64 5.79 -4.90 -4.63
C ILE A 64 7.26 -5.00 -5.08
N GLN A 65 8.19 -4.39 -4.34
CA GLN A 65 9.62 -4.43 -4.69
C GLN A 65 10.26 -5.79 -4.36
N ASN A 66 10.04 -6.26 -3.13
CA ASN A 66 10.80 -7.37 -2.58
C ASN A 66 10.08 -8.71 -2.82
N GLY A 67 8.77 -8.69 -3.02
CA GLY A 67 7.90 -9.86 -2.91
C GLY A 67 7.60 -10.10 -1.43
N ASN A 68 6.53 -10.81 -1.13
CA ASN A 68 6.12 -11.01 0.26
C ASN A 68 6.93 -12.03 1.05
N GLY A 69 8.10 -12.44 0.56
CA GLY A 69 8.82 -13.60 1.09
C GLY A 69 7.96 -14.88 1.05
N PRO A 70 8.43 -15.98 1.63
CA PRO A 70 7.68 -17.23 1.68
C PRO A 70 6.60 -17.16 2.76
N VAL A 71 5.58 -16.32 2.57
CA VAL A 71 4.40 -16.32 3.45
C VAL A 71 3.53 -17.49 3.03
N SER A 72 3.61 -18.55 3.82
CA SER A 72 3.00 -19.87 3.64
C SER A 72 3.54 -20.71 2.48
N VAL A 73 4.43 -21.62 2.87
CA VAL A 73 4.98 -22.75 2.10
C VAL A 73 3.94 -23.41 1.19
N THR A 74 4.21 -23.39 -0.12
CA THR A 74 3.65 -24.30 -1.11
C THR A 74 4.21 -25.69 -0.82
N THR A 75 3.43 -26.57 -0.20
CA THR A 75 3.82 -27.98 -0.18
C THR A 75 3.54 -28.54 -1.57
N TYR A 76 4.60 -28.70 -2.37
CA TYR A 76 4.54 -29.40 -3.65
C TYR A 76 4.32 -30.89 -3.40
N ILE A 77 3.08 -31.28 -3.19
CA ILE A 77 2.68 -32.68 -3.26
C ILE A 77 2.05 -32.86 -4.64
N ASN A 78 2.76 -33.57 -5.51
CA ASN A 78 2.24 -34.06 -6.78
C ASN A 78 1.76 -32.97 -7.78
N GLY A 79 2.49 -31.85 -7.88
CA GLY A 79 2.22 -30.79 -8.87
C GLY A 79 1.06 -29.84 -8.52
N MET A 80 0.43 -29.98 -7.35
CA MET A 80 -0.64 -29.10 -6.90
C MET A 80 -0.10 -28.04 -5.92
N ILE A 81 -0.35 -26.77 -6.24
CA ILE A 81 -0.12 -25.63 -5.33
C ILE A 81 -1.24 -25.66 -4.28
N LYS A 82 -0.92 -26.07 -3.05
CA LYS A 82 -1.85 -25.98 -1.91
C LYS A 82 -1.46 -24.82 -1.02
N VAL A 83 -2.34 -23.83 -0.91
CA VAL A 83 -2.19 -22.70 0.02
C VAL A 83 -2.60 -23.18 1.41
N LEU A 84 -1.67 -23.12 2.37
CA LEU A 84 -1.93 -23.53 3.75
C LEU A 84 -2.59 -22.37 4.54
N PRO A 85 -3.50 -22.66 5.48
CA PRO A 85 -3.99 -21.65 6.42
C PRO A 85 -2.83 -20.97 7.18
N PRO A 86 -3.00 -19.70 7.59
CA PRO A 86 -1.99 -19.01 8.39
C PRO A 86 -1.80 -19.68 9.74
N LYS A 87 -0.54 -19.84 10.14
CA LYS A 87 -0.16 -20.37 11.45
C LYS A 87 0.24 -19.26 12.42
N THR A 88 0.67 -18.11 11.92
CA THR A 88 1.12 -16.98 12.75
C THR A 88 0.42 -15.68 12.37
N ALA A 89 0.44 -14.70 13.28
CA ALA A 89 -0.13 -13.36 13.04
C ALA A 89 0.62 -12.61 11.92
N GLU A 90 1.93 -12.81 11.83
CA GLU A 90 2.78 -12.23 10.79
C GLU A 90 2.39 -12.74 9.40
N GLU A 91 2.07 -14.03 9.27
CA GLU A 91 1.59 -14.61 8.01
C GLU A 91 0.21 -14.07 7.59
N VAL A 92 -0.67 -13.78 8.55
CA VAL A 92 -1.96 -13.14 8.28
C VAL A 92 -1.73 -11.73 7.76
N VAL A 93 -0.91 -10.94 8.45
CA VAL A 93 -0.58 -9.56 8.08
C VAL A 93 0.08 -9.51 6.71
N ALA A 94 1.02 -10.42 6.42
CA ALA A 94 1.70 -10.43 5.14
C ALA A 94 0.78 -10.84 3.98
N ARG A 95 -0.12 -11.82 4.16
CA ARG A 95 -1.17 -12.14 3.18
C ARG A 95 -2.10 -10.97 2.91
N GLU A 96 -2.47 -10.24 3.95
CA GLU A 96 -3.33 -9.07 3.81
C GLU A 96 -2.63 -7.96 3.03
N ARG A 97 -1.33 -7.74 3.28
CA ARG A 97 -0.52 -6.82 2.47
C ARG A 97 -0.42 -7.29 1.03
N GLU A 98 -0.21 -8.59 0.76
CA GLU A 98 -0.20 -9.13 -0.61
C GLU A 98 -1.48 -8.80 -1.35
N ARG A 99 -2.61 -9.10 -0.70
CA ARG A 99 -3.94 -8.87 -1.24
C ARG A 99 -4.16 -7.38 -1.52
N LYS A 100 -3.75 -6.51 -0.60
CA LYS A 100 -3.88 -5.06 -0.74
C LYS A 100 -2.97 -4.52 -1.85
N SER A 101 -1.73 -4.98 -1.96
CA SER A 101 -0.80 -4.65 -3.04
C SER A 101 -1.37 -4.99 -4.41
N ARG A 102 -1.85 -6.23 -4.58
CA ARG A 102 -2.49 -6.69 -5.83
C ARG A 102 -3.73 -5.87 -6.17
N THR A 103 -4.58 -5.62 -5.18
CA THR A 103 -5.80 -4.82 -5.38
C THR A 103 -5.46 -3.40 -5.82
N THR A 104 -4.49 -2.76 -5.17
CA THR A 104 -4.07 -1.39 -5.52
C THR A 104 -3.47 -1.30 -6.92
N LEU A 105 -2.65 -2.29 -7.31
CA LEU A 105 -2.13 -2.37 -8.69
C LEU A 105 -3.25 -2.57 -9.71
N LEU A 106 -4.21 -3.47 -9.44
CA LEU A 106 -5.36 -3.69 -10.32
C LEU A 106 -6.19 -2.42 -10.50
N MET A 107 -6.50 -1.71 -9.41
CA MET A 107 -7.28 -0.46 -9.45
C MET A 107 -6.55 0.67 -10.19
N ALA A 108 -5.23 0.60 -10.33
CA ALA A 108 -4.43 1.55 -11.08
C ALA A 108 -4.36 1.24 -12.58
N LEU A 109 -4.97 0.14 -13.04
CA LEU A 109 -4.98 -0.27 -14.45
C LEU A 109 -6.31 0.04 -15.15
N PRO A 110 -6.27 0.32 -16.46
CA PRO A 110 -7.45 0.32 -17.32
C PRO A 110 -8.21 -1.02 -17.33
N GLU A 111 -9.54 -0.95 -17.46
CA GLU A 111 -10.44 -2.11 -17.40
C GLU A 111 -10.14 -3.17 -18.48
N ASP A 112 -9.75 -2.74 -19.68
CA ASP A 112 -9.40 -3.60 -20.83
C ASP A 112 -8.17 -4.48 -20.57
N HIS A 113 -7.47 -4.28 -19.45
CA HIS A 113 -6.28 -5.01 -19.08
C HIS A 113 -6.44 -5.84 -17.81
N LEU A 114 -7.50 -5.63 -17.02
CA LEU A 114 -7.70 -6.25 -15.70
C LEU A 114 -7.69 -7.78 -15.76
N ALA A 115 -8.39 -8.39 -16.74
CA ALA A 115 -8.51 -9.84 -16.83
C ALA A 115 -7.15 -10.57 -16.95
N LYS A 116 -6.15 -9.89 -17.54
CA LYS A 116 -4.79 -10.44 -17.70
C LYS A 116 -4.04 -10.45 -16.36
N PHE A 117 -4.17 -9.37 -15.58
CA PHE A 117 -3.43 -9.21 -14.33
C PHE A 117 -4.14 -9.83 -13.13
N HIS A 118 -5.47 -9.94 -13.13
CA HIS A 118 -6.26 -10.50 -12.02
C HIS A 118 -5.84 -11.94 -11.64
N LYS A 119 -5.31 -12.70 -12.60
CA LYS A 119 -4.85 -14.10 -12.40
C LYS A 119 -3.50 -14.20 -11.68
N MET A 120 -2.75 -13.12 -11.57
CA MET A 120 -1.43 -13.13 -10.94
C MET A 120 -1.59 -13.18 -9.42
N ALA A 121 -0.93 -14.13 -8.79
CA ALA A 121 -1.02 -14.38 -7.35
C ALA A 121 -0.07 -13.50 -6.54
N ASP A 122 0.94 -12.92 -7.18
CA ASP A 122 2.01 -12.13 -6.56
C ASP A 122 2.06 -10.71 -7.15
N ALA A 123 2.13 -9.71 -6.28
CA ALA A 123 2.12 -8.28 -6.61
C ALA A 123 3.40 -7.83 -7.29
N LYS A 124 4.55 -8.43 -6.95
CA LYS A 124 5.83 -8.14 -7.59
C LYS A 124 5.82 -8.67 -9.02
N GLU A 125 5.39 -9.91 -9.23
CA GLU A 125 5.20 -10.46 -10.57
C GLU A 125 4.21 -9.63 -11.39
N MET A 126 3.12 -9.17 -10.76
CA MET A 126 2.16 -8.27 -11.39
C MET A 126 2.81 -6.95 -11.83
N TRP A 127 3.60 -6.32 -10.96
CA TRP A 127 4.33 -5.10 -11.29
C TRP A 127 5.32 -5.29 -12.44
N GLU A 128 6.11 -6.36 -12.43
CA GLU A 128 7.04 -6.67 -13.54
C GLU A 128 6.31 -6.95 -14.85
N ALA A 129 5.15 -7.62 -14.80
CA ALA A 129 4.34 -7.83 -15.99
C ALA A 129 3.74 -6.52 -16.54
N ILE A 130 3.34 -5.58 -15.66
CA ILE A 130 2.92 -4.23 -16.06
C ILE A 130 4.09 -3.51 -16.73
N LYS A 131 5.27 -3.51 -16.10
CA LYS A 131 6.49 -2.92 -16.64
C LYS A 131 6.86 -3.48 -18.00
N SER A 132 6.85 -4.81 -18.16
CA SER A 132 7.12 -5.47 -19.43
C SER A 132 6.14 -5.05 -20.53
N ARG A 133 4.85 -4.92 -20.19
CA ARG A 133 3.80 -4.65 -21.16
C ARG A 133 3.72 -3.18 -21.59
N PHE A 134 3.85 -2.26 -20.65
CA PHE A 134 3.62 -0.83 -20.89
C PHE A 134 4.90 0.00 -20.84
N GLY A 135 5.93 -0.49 -20.17
CA GLY A 135 7.22 0.18 -20.09
C GLY A 135 7.97 0.19 -21.41
N GLY A 136 7.58 -0.65 -22.38
CA GLY A 136 8.24 -0.76 -23.69
C GLY A 136 9.68 -1.27 -23.55
N ASP A 137 10.19 -1.95 -24.56
CA ASP A 137 11.63 -2.22 -24.60
C ASP A 137 12.39 -0.94 -25.03
N ASP A 138 13.63 -0.76 -24.56
CA ASP A 138 14.45 0.41 -24.88
C ASP A 138 14.68 0.60 -26.40
N LYS A 139 14.72 -0.49 -27.17
CA LYS A 139 14.82 -0.45 -28.64
C LYS A 139 13.50 0.02 -29.27
N SER A 140 12.35 -0.40 -28.76
CA SER A 140 11.02 0.05 -29.18
C SER A 140 10.83 1.53 -28.92
N LYS A 141 11.24 2.03 -27.73
CA LYS A 141 11.23 3.47 -27.42
C LYS A 141 12.16 4.25 -28.37
N LYS A 142 13.36 3.74 -28.64
CA LYS A 142 14.32 4.36 -29.59
C LYS A 142 13.77 4.37 -31.02
N MET A 143 13.14 3.29 -31.47
CA MET A 143 12.56 3.17 -32.81
C MET A 143 11.36 4.11 -32.99
N GLN A 144 10.47 4.20 -32.00
CA GLN A 144 9.35 5.15 -32.01
C GLN A 144 9.84 6.60 -32.05
N LYS A 145 10.90 6.93 -31.30
CA LYS A 145 11.54 8.26 -31.32
C LYS A 145 12.19 8.59 -32.66
N TYR A 146 12.74 7.60 -33.37
CA TYR A 146 13.28 7.78 -34.72
C TYR A 146 12.16 8.04 -35.74
N LEU A 147 11.08 7.26 -35.68
CA LEU A 147 9.92 7.40 -36.58
C LEU A 147 9.15 8.71 -36.39
N LEU A 148 9.10 9.27 -35.17
CA LEU A 148 8.47 10.56 -34.88
C LEU A 148 9.33 11.78 -35.25
N LYS A 149 10.58 11.56 -35.69
CA LYS A 149 11.52 12.62 -36.11
C LYS A 149 11.69 12.73 -37.63
N GLN A 150 11.00 11.88 -38.40
CA GLN A 150 10.87 12.01 -39.86
C GLN A 150 9.55 12.69 -40.19
#